data_AF-A0A949A7S4-F1
#
_entry.id   AF-A0A949A7S4-F1
#
_cell.length_a   1.000
_cell.length_b   1.000
_cell.length_c   1.000
_cell.angle_alpha   90.00
_cell.angle_beta   90.00
_cell.angle_gamma   90.00
#
_symmetry.space_group_name_H-M   'P 1'
#
loop_
_entity.id
_entity.type
_entity.pdbx_description
1 polymer ?
#
loop_
_entity_poly.entity_id
_entity_poly.type
_entity_poly.pdbx_seq_one_letter_code
_entity_poly.pdbx_strand_id
1 'polypeptide(L)'
;MVEQQAKEQIGRYQILRKLGKGGMGIVYKALVPVIDKVVAVKVLQPFETMEVLLGYARLKEIFTFEAVTMAGLHHPALVDVWDYDEDSRGRPFFVMEYFCNNLGRMIGEDFQLLKKSRQIRADKVLAYGQQLLQGLAYLHDHEIVHRDIKPYNILITDEDRVKICDFGMALVRRVSCTPIGSMQIGSPVYAAPEQSRDPDAVDGRADLYSAGVLLYRLLTGELPSMRSFALSRVNPLYDAAWDAFFAKALSLLPDGRYQAAHEMLADLNRLHVNLQGICVQQARVPAAAAIPLRRAPENVCGEKARLLFDLDVQFRPQGVGRGKMIEEPAGVVRDAATGLIWQRSGSAYRLCWQAAQDYIDGLNARCHTGRDNWRLPTVNELFSLLNEELRACRIEPDRAGLWFWSCDRHGAKDAWYVNLDMEYADWQDVSCRNFVRAVCG
;
A
#
# COMPACT_ATOMS: atom_id res chain seq x y z
N MET A 1 19.26 36.27 11.99
CA MET A 1 17.86 36.03 12.41
C MET A 1 17.17 35.34 11.26
N VAL A 2 16.98 34.02 11.36
CA VAL A 2 16.29 33.24 10.32
C VAL A 2 14.80 33.48 10.51
N GLU A 3 14.15 34.09 9.53
CA GLU A 3 12.68 34.17 9.47
C GLU A 3 12.10 32.79 9.67
N GLN A 4 11.44 32.59 10.82
CA GLN A 4 10.63 31.43 11.09
C GLN A 4 9.44 31.49 10.14
N GLN A 5 9.56 30.85 8.96
CA GLN A 5 8.42 30.64 8.07
C GLN A 5 7.28 30.09 8.92
N ALA A 6 6.17 30.83 8.98
CA ALA A 6 4.98 30.40 9.70
C ALA A 6 4.60 29.01 9.17
N LYS A 7 4.73 27.99 10.02
CA LYS A 7 4.32 26.63 9.67
C LYS A 7 2.84 26.69 9.30
N GLU A 8 2.50 26.25 8.09
CA GLU A 8 1.12 26.15 7.65
C GLU A 8 0.33 25.27 8.66
N GLN A 9 -0.83 25.74 9.10
CA GLN A 9 -1.67 25.08 10.09
C GLN A 9 -3.12 25.06 9.62
N ILE A 10 -3.82 23.98 9.97
CA ILE A 10 -5.27 23.84 9.75
C ILE A 10 -5.86 23.48 11.11
N GLY A 11 -6.67 24.38 11.67
CA GLY A 11 -7.04 24.33 13.08
C GLY A 11 -5.79 24.23 13.97
N ARG A 12 -5.75 23.23 14.86
CA ARG A 12 -4.59 22.93 15.72
C ARG A 12 -3.49 22.08 15.06
N TYR A 13 -3.68 21.62 13.83
CA TYR A 13 -2.83 20.62 13.20
C TYR A 13 -1.73 21.29 12.37
N GLN A 14 -0.47 20.95 12.63
CA GLN A 14 0.69 21.47 11.89
C GLN A 14 0.86 20.71 10.57
N ILE A 15 0.71 21.39 9.44
CA ILE A 15 0.81 20.76 8.12
C ILE A 15 2.26 20.43 7.80
N LEU A 16 2.52 19.15 7.49
CA LEU A 16 3.84 18.65 7.13
C LEU A 16 4.04 18.63 5.61
N ARG A 17 3.02 18.16 4.89
CA ARG A 17 2.98 18.10 3.41
C ARG A 17 1.58 17.80 2.91
N LYS A 18 1.31 18.15 1.65
CA LYS A 18 0.16 17.66 0.90
C LYS A 18 0.37 16.21 0.48
N LEU A 19 -0.65 15.37 0.66
CA LEU A 19 -0.67 13.96 0.25
C LEU A 19 -1.36 13.77 -1.10
N GLY A 20 -2.47 14.49 -1.32
CA GLY A 20 -3.23 14.40 -2.57
C GLY A 20 -4.28 15.50 -2.68
N LYS A 21 -4.79 15.72 -3.89
CA LYS A 21 -5.97 16.57 -4.14
C LYS A 21 -6.97 15.78 -4.98
N GLY A 22 -8.15 15.56 -4.43
CA GLY A 22 -9.29 14.95 -5.11
C GLY A 22 -10.31 15.99 -5.56
N GLY A 23 -11.46 15.51 -6.06
CA GLY A 23 -12.55 16.35 -6.58
C GLY A 23 -13.11 17.35 -5.56
N MET A 24 -13.31 16.88 -4.31
CA MET A 24 -13.96 17.64 -3.23
C MET A 24 -12.98 18.32 -2.27
N GLY A 25 -11.71 17.91 -2.25
CA GLY A 25 -10.79 18.40 -1.22
C GLY A 25 -9.34 18.00 -1.36
N ILE A 26 -8.54 18.47 -0.40
CA ILE A 26 -7.11 18.20 -0.31
C ILE A 26 -6.86 17.39 0.97
N VAL A 27 -6.04 16.35 0.86
CA VAL A 27 -5.57 15.58 2.01
C VAL A 27 -4.14 16.00 2.33
N TYR A 28 -3.92 16.33 3.59
CA TYR A 28 -2.62 16.71 4.13
C TYR A 28 -2.14 15.69 5.14
N LYS A 29 -0.83 15.50 5.20
CA LYS A 29 -0.17 14.91 6.35
C LYS A 29 0.06 16.04 7.35
N ALA A 30 -0.37 15.85 8.58
CA ALA A 30 -0.20 16.83 9.64
C ALA A 30 0.33 16.18 10.92
N LEU A 31 0.89 17.01 11.78
CA LEU A 31 1.32 16.65 13.11
C LEU A 31 0.34 17.23 14.13
N VAL A 32 -0.13 16.38 15.05
CA VAL A 32 -0.82 16.82 16.26
C VAL A 32 0.22 17.36 17.23
N PRO A 33 0.20 18.66 17.56
CA PRO A 33 1.15 19.23 18.52
C PRO A 33 1.06 18.53 19.88
N VAL A 34 2.10 18.67 20.69
CA VAL A 34 2.24 18.09 22.05
C VAL A 34 2.49 16.58 22.07
N ILE A 35 1.66 15.77 21.39
CA ILE A 35 1.79 14.30 21.42
C ILE A 35 2.63 13.72 20.28
N ASP A 36 3.10 14.57 19.36
CA ASP A 36 3.97 14.22 18.22
C ASP A 36 3.38 13.09 17.34
N LYS A 37 2.04 13.07 17.22
CA LYS A 37 1.32 12.06 16.43
C LYS A 37 1.08 12.58 15.01
N VAL A 38 1.40 11.75 14.02
CA VAL A 38 1.11 12.05 12.61
C VAL A 38 -0.31 11.62 12.25
N VAL A 39 -1.03 12.48 11.53
CA VAL A 39 -2.42 12.30 11.10
C VAL A 39 -2.61 12.68 9.64
N ALA A 40 -3.71 12.21 9.05
CA ALA A 40 -4.21 12.71 7.78
C ALA A 40 -5.35 13.72 8.04
N VAL A 41 -5.28 14.88 7.41
CA VAL A 41 -6.29 15.95 7.51
C VAL A 41 -6.87 16.16 6.12
N LYS A 42 -8.14 15.80 5.93
CA LYS A 42 -8.87 16.06 4.67
C LYS A 42 -9.61 17.38 4.84
N VAL A 43 -9.41 18.32 3.93
CA VAL A 43 -10.02 19.66 3.94
C VAL A 43 -10.89 19.85 2.72
N LEU A 44 -12.09 20.37 2.92
CA LEU A 44 -12.98 20.76 1.84
C LEU A 44 -12.38 21.95 1.08
N GLN A 45 -11.89 21.66 -0.12
CA GLN A 45 -11.33 22.63 -1.05
C GLN A 45 -11.56 22.10 -2.47
N PRO A 46 -12.80 22.24 -2.97
CA PRO A 46 -13.18 21.65 -4.25
C PRO A 46 -12.43 22.29 -5.42
N PHE A 47 -12.42 21.59 -6.56
CA PHE A 47 -12.09 22.24 -7.82
C PHE A 47 -13.20 23.19 -8.25
N GLU A 48 -12.83 24.27 -8.93
CA GLU A 48 -13.77 25.28 -9.43
C GLU A 48 -14.89 24.65 -10.28
N THR A 49 -14.55 23.69 -11.14
CA THR A 49 -15.53 22.95 -11.95
C THR A 49 -16.58 22.22 -11.12
N MET A 50 -16.18 21.66 -9.97
CA MET A 50 -17.05 20.93 -9.06
C MET A 50 -17.95 21.89 -8.27
N GLU A 51 -17.38 23.01 -7.84
CA GLU A 51 -18.12 24.06 -7.13
C GLU A 51 -19.16 24.71 -8.04
N VAL A 52 -18.84 24.95 -9.31
CA VAL A 52 -19.81 25.43 -10.32
C VAL A 52 -20.92 24.40 -10.56
N LEU A 53 -20.61 23.11 -10.59
CA LEU A 53 -21.57 22.04 -10.88
C LEU A 53 -22.56 21.79 -9.75
N LEU A 54 -22.08 21.77 -8.50
CA LEU A 54 -22.87 21.32 -7.33
C LEU A 54 -23.17 22.43 -6.31
N GLY A 55 -22.38 23.51 -6.31
CA GLY A 55 -22.43 24.55 -5.29
C GLY A 55 -21.69 24.18 -4.00
N TYR A 56 -21.07 25.17 -3.36
CA TYR A 56 -20.27 24.95 -2.13
C TYR A 56 -21.10 24.38 -0.97
N ALA A 57 -22.34 24.87 -0.77
CA ALA A 57 -23.22 24.39 0.29
C ALA A 57 -23.48 22.88 0.18
N ARG A 58 -23.75 22.41 -1.04
CA ARG A 58 -23.97 20.99 -1.31
C ARG A 58 -22.72 20.15 -1.10
N LEU A 59 -21.56 20.66 -1.51
CA LEU A 59 -20.27 19.99 -1.29
C LEU A 59 -19.94 19.88 0.21
N LYS A 60 -20.27 20.91 0.99
CA LYS A 60 -20.14 20.89 2.45
C LYS A 60 -21.06 19.84 3.09
N GLU A 61 -22.30 19.69 2.63
CA GLU A 61 -23.20 18.63 3.10
C GLU A 61 -22.62 17.24 2.84
N ILE A 62 -22.15 16.97 1.62
CA ILE A 62 -21.56 15.66 1.25
C ILE A 62 -20.31 15.39 2.08
N PHE A 63 -19.45 16.40 2.26
CA PHE A 63 -18.23 16.27 3.04
C PHE A 63 -18.49 16.01 4.53
N THR A 64 -19.46 16.72 5.11
CA THR A 64 -19.88 16.51 6.50
C THR A 64 -20.48 15.11 6.66
N PHE A 65 -21.30 14.69 5.70
CA PHE A 65 -21.91 13.38 5.68
C PHE A 65 -20.87 12.24 5.62
N GLU A 66 -19.83 12.39 4.79
CA GLU A 66 -18.69 11.46 4.73
C GLU A 66 -18.05 11.31 6.12
N ALA A 67 -17.70 12.44 6.76
CA ALA A 67 -17.04 12.43 8.06
C ALA A 67 -17.91 11.80 9.15
N VAL A 68 -19.19 12.16 9.22
CA VAL A 68 -20.15 11.61 10.20
C VAL A 68 -20.36 10.11 9.99
N THR A 69 -20.51 9.69 8.74
CA THR A 69 -20.68 8.27 8.38
C THR A 69 -19.46 7.47 8.81
N MET A 70 -18.25 7.94 8.48
CA MET A 70 -17.01 7.27 8.87
C MET A 70 -16.78 7.26 10.38
N ALA A 71 -17.12 8.34 11.10
CA ALA A 71 -16.93 8.43 12.55
C ALA A 71 -17.81 7.44 13.34
N GLY A 72 -18.95 7.03 12.78
CA GLY A 72 -19.85 6.05 13.39
C GLY A 72 -19.46 4.58 13.15
N LEU A 73 -18.42 4.32 12.34
CA LEU A 73 -18.00 2.98 11.96
C LEU A 73 -16.75 2.57 12.76
N HIS A 74 -16.78 1.35 13.29
CA HIS A 74 -15.65 0.79 14.03
C HIS A 74 -15.36 -0.63 13.57
N HIS A 75 -14.34 -0.78 12.72
CA HIS A 75 -13.95 -2.08 12.21
C HIS A 75 -12.45 -2.10 11.87
N PRO A 76 -11.71 -3.20 12.16
CA PRO A 76 -10.26 -3.26 11.94
C PRO A 76 -9.81 -3.00 10.50
N ALA A 77 -10.67 -3.29 9.53
CA ALA A 77 -10.41 -3.08 8.11
C ALA A 77 -10.89 -1.71 7.58
N LEU A 78 -11.32 -0.78 8.43
CA LEU A 78 -11.71 0.58 8.06
C LEU A 78 -10.78 1.61 8.70
N VAL A 79 -10.62 2.76 8.04
CA VAL A 79 -9.94 3.93 8.63
C VAL A 79 -10.84 4.62 9.65
N ASP A 80 -10.28 4.93 10.81
CA ASP A 80 -10.97 5.68 11.85
C ASP A 80 -10.85 7.20 11.63
N VAL A 81 -11.98 7.90 11.80
CA VAL A 81 -12.06 9.37 11.87
C VAL A 81 -12.01 9.78 13.35
N TRP A 82 -11.16 10.73 13.68
CA TRP A 82 -10.88 11.15 15.05
C TRP A 82 -11.45 12.52 15.41
N ASP A 83 -11.58 13.42 14.43
CA ASP A 83 -11.97 14.80 14.69
C ASP A 83 -12.62 15.42 13.46
N TYR A 84 -13.47 16.43 13.67
CA TYR A 84 -14.09 17.24 12.63
C TYR A 84 -14.21 18.68 13.13
N ASP A 85 -13.78 19.65 12.33
CA ASP A 85 -13.83 21.06 12.70
C ASP A 85 -13.80 21.95 11.44
N GLU A 86 -13.83 23.27 11.63
CA GLU A 86 -13.64 24.27 10.57
C GLU A 86 -12.34 25.05 10.80
N ASP A 87 -11.61 25.32 9.72
CA ASP A 87 -10.41 26.14 9.82
C ASP A 87 -10.74 27.64 9.99
N SER A 88 -9.72 28.48 10.17
CA SER A 88 -9.89 29.93 10.34
C SER A 88 -10.52 30.64 9.12
N ARG A 89 -10.66 29.95 7.99
CA ARG A 89 -11.33 30.42 6.76
C ARG A 89 -12.74 29.85 6.62
N GLY A 90 -13.25 29.13 7.61
CA GLY A 90 -14.57 28.49 7.59
C GLY A 90 -14.63 27.25 6.68
N ARG A 91 -13.49 26.65 6.34
CA ARG A 91 -13.45 25.42 5.53
C ARG A 91 -13.55 24.21 6.45
N PRO A 92 -14.53 23.33 6.25
CA PRO A 92 -14.60 22.06 6.94
C PRO A 92 -13.36 21.20 6.72
N PHE A 93 -12.93 20.54 7.77
CA PHE A 93 -11.93 19.48 7.70
C PHE A 93 -12.24 18.38 8.70
N PHE A 94 -11.74 17.17 8.41
CA PHE A 94 -11.73 16.09 9.37
C PHE A 94 -10.36 15.41 9.42
N VAL A 95 -10.11 14.79 10.56
CA VAL A 95 -8.83 14.16 10.89
C VAL A 95 -9.04 12.67 11.00
N MET A 96 -8.15 11.91 10.38
CA MET A 96 -8.22 10.45 10.32
C MET A 96 -6.84 9.84 10.49
N GLU A 97 -6.82 8.52 10.66
CA GLU A 97 -5.58 7.75 10.66
C GLU A 97 -4.73 8.04 9.42
N TYR A 98 -3.42 8.06 9.61
CA TYR A 98 -2.46 8.16 8.53
C TYR A 98 -1.65 6.87 8.41
N PHE A 99 -1.58 6.36 7.19
CA PHE A 99 -0.73 5.24 6.82
C PHE A 99 0.16 5.62 5.65
N CYS A 100 1.42 5.18 5.69
CA CYS A 100 2.41 5.55 4.68
C CYS A 100 2.23 4.85 3.34
N ASN A 101 1.54 3.71 3.34
CA ASN A 101 1.44 2.83 2.20
C ASN A 101 -0.02 2.51 1.87
N ASN A 102 -0.25 2.25 0.58
CA ASN A 102 -1.49 1.75 0.02
C ASN A 102 -1.16 0.72 -1.06
N LEU A 103 -2.15 -0.07 -1.48
CA LEU A 103 -1.94 -1.10 -2.49
C LEU A 103 -1.51 -0.53 -3.84
N GLY A 104 -1.96 0.67 -4.22
CA GLY A 104 -1.57 1.32 -5.48
C GLY A 104 -0.07 1.57 -5.56
N ARG A 105 0.49 2.14 -4.49
CA ARG A 105 1.95 2.33 -4.35
C ARG A 105 2.69 0.99 -4.31
N MET A 106 2.18 0.04 -3.54
CA MET A 106 2.79 -1.29 -3.38
C MET A 106 2.94 -2.00 -4.74
N ILE A 107 1.90 -2.00 -5.57
CA ILE A 107 1.94 -2.61 -6.90
C ILE A 107 2.58 -1.69 -7.96
N GLY A 108 2.87 -0.44 -7.63
CA GLY A 108 3.47 0.52 -8.57
C GLY A 108 2.52 0.95 -9.67
N GLU A 109 1.21 0.97 -9.37
CA GLU A 109 0.21 1.46 -10.31
C GLU A 109 0.29 2.98 -10.40
N ASP A 110 0.49 3.51 -11.60
CA ASP A 110 0.50 4.95 -11.86
C ASP A 110 -0.78 5.36 -12.63
N PHE A 111 -0.77 6.57 -13.21
CA PHE A 111 -1.89 7.06 -14.04
C PHE A 111 -2.11 6.24 -15.32
N GLN A 112 -1.13 5.45 -15.77
CA GLN A 112 -1.24 4.58 -16.94
C GLN A 112 -1.73 3.20 -16.50
N LEU A 113 -3.01 3.14 -16.12
CA LEU A 113 -3.66 1.97 -15.52
C LEU A 113 -3.53 0.68 -16.36
N LEU A 114 -3.34 0.79 -17.67
CA LEU A 114 -3.16 -0.35 -18.58
C LEU A 114 -1.76 -0.97 -18.51
N LYS A 115 -0.77 -0.29 -17.92
CA LYS A 115 0.56 -0.88 -17.70
C LYS A 115 0.49 -2.03 -16.72
N LYS A 116 1.41 -2.98 -16.88
CA LYS A 116 1.57 -4.08 -15.94
C LYS A 116 2.12 -3.57 -14.61
N SER A 117 1.42 -3.87 -13.53
CA SER A 117 1.83 -3.59 -12.16
C SER A 117 2.63 -4.76 -11.58
N ARG A 118 3.26 -4.54 -10.42
CA ARG A 118 3.91 -5.60 -9.65
C ARG A 118 2.85 -6.56 -9.10
N GLN A 119 3.17 -7.84 -9.16
CA GLN A 119 2.33 -8.90 -8.58
C GLN A 119 2.61 -9.06 -7.09
N ILE A 120 1.55 -9.38 -6.34
CA ILE A 120 1.62 -9.80 -4.93
C ILE A 120 1.41 -11.31 -4.89
N ARG A 121 2.15 -11.99 -4.01
CA ARG A 121 2.00 -13.43 -3.81
C ARG A 121 0.56 -13.79 -3.42
N ALA A 122 0.08 -14.92 -3.93
CA ALA A 122 -1.33 -15.30 -3.79
C ALA A 122 -1.78 -15.50 -2.33
N ASP A 123 -0.93 -16.03 -1.46
CA ASP A 123 -1.19 -16.15 -0.02
C ASP A 123 -1.47 -14.78 0.63
N LYS A 124 -0.65 -13.79 0.30
CA LYS A 124 -0.82 -12.41 0.77
C LYS A 124 -2.05 -11.74 0.16
N VAL A 125 -2.35 -11.98 -1.11
CA VAL A 125 -3.60 -11.49 -1.74
C VAL A 125 -4.83 -12.08 -1.07
N LEU A 126 -4.83 -13.37 -0.73
CA LEU A 126 -5.93 -14.00 0.01
C LEU A 126 -6.11 -13.34 1.38
N ALA A 127 -5.03 -13.13 2.13
CA ALA A 127 -5.08 -12.46 3.44
C ALA A 127 -5.60 -11.02 3.36
N TYR A 128 -5.24 -10.27 2.32
CA TYR A 128 -5.77 -8.93 2.06
C TYR A 128 -7.24 -8.97 1.63
N GLY A 129 -7.60 -9.91 0.75
CA GLY A 129 -8.97 -10.11 0.29
C GLY A 129 -9.92 -10.48 1.43
N GLN A 130 -9.48 -11.31 2.37
CA GLN A 130 -10.25 -11.65 3.56
C GLN A 130 -10.61 -10.41 4.38
N GLN A 131 -9.61 -9.61 4.72
CA GLN A 131 -9.82 -8.40 5.52
C GLN A 131 -10.65 -7.35 4.77
N LEU A 132 -10.42 -7.19 3.45
CA LEU A 132 -11.21 -6.31 2.59
C LEU A 132 -12.69 -6.73 2.58
N LEU A 133 -12.97 -8.01 2.35
CA LEU A 133 -14.35 -8.53 2.30
C LEU A 133 -15.03 -8.50 3.68
N GLN A 134 -14.30 -8.66 4.78
CA GLN A 134 -14.82 -8.42 6.13
C GLN A 134 -15.21 -6.94 6.32
N GLY A 135 -14.37 -6.00 5.87
CA GLY A 135 -14.70 -4.58 5.88
C GLY A 135 -15.92 -4.24 5.03
N LEU A 136 -16.00 -4.78 3.82
CA LEU A 136 -17.16 -4.60 2.94
C LEU A 136 -18.43 -5.22 3.51
N ALA A 137 -18.36 -6.40 4.13
CA ALA A 137 -19.49 -7.02 4.81
C ALA A 137 -20.03 -6.12 5.93
N TYR A 138 -19.13 -5.55 6.74
CA TYR A 138 -19.49 -4.61 7.79
C TYR A 138 -20.16 -3.34 7.23
N LEU A 139 -19.62 -2.75 6.15
CA LEU A 139 -20.24 -1.60 5.48
C LEU A 139 -21.63 -1.93 4.94
N HIS A 140 -21.77 -3.06 4.25
CA HIS A 140 -23.04 -3.47 3.63
C HIS A 140 -24.12 -3.76 4.67
N ASP A 141 -23.76 -4.28 5.85
CA ASP A 141 -24.69 -4.47 6.99
C ASP A 141 -25.18 -3.14 7.57
N HIS A 142 -24.36 -2.10 7.50
CA HIS A 142 -24.75 -0.71 7.82
C HIS A 142 -25.42 0.00 6.63
N GLU A 143 -25.74 -0.73 5.56
CA GLU A 143 -26.34 -0.23 4.32
C GLU A 143 -25.52 0.85 3.60
N ILE A 144 -24.20 0.77 3.76
CA ILE A 144 -23.22 1.66 3.13
C ILE A 144 -22.57 0.92 1.97
N VAL A 145 -22.67 1.46 0.75
CA VAL A 145 -21.96 0.99 -0.43
C VAL A 145 -20.79 1.92 -0.69
N HIS A 146 -19.57 1.41 -0.80
CA HIS A 146 -18.36 2.23 -0.91
C HIS A 146 -18.22 2.92 -2.28
N ARG A 147 -18.52 2.21 -3.38
CA ARG A 147 -18.50 2.64 -4.79
C ARG A 147 -17.15 3.05 -5.38
N ASP A 148 -16.09 3.15 -4.60
CA ASP A 148 -14.73 3.46 -5.11
C ASP A 148 -13.63 2.54 -4.55
N ILE A 149 -13.86 1.22 -4.57
CA ILE A 149 -12.83 0.25 -4.19
C ILE A 149 -11.76 0.16 -5.29
N LYS A 150 -10.52 0.52 -4.93
CA LYS A 150 -9.35 0.54 -5.81
C LYS A 150 -8.05 0.50 -5.02
N PRO A 151 -6.88 0.18 -5.61
CA PRO A 151 -5.64 0.04 -4.87
C PRO A 151 -5.25 1.26 -4.01
N TYR A 152 -5.54 2.48 -4.46
CA TYR A 152 -5.23 3.71 -3.73
C TYR A 152 -6.09 3.96 -2.48
N ASN A 153 -7.28 3.35 -2.42
CA ASN A 153 -8.20 3.47 -1.29
C ASN A 153 -8.06 2.32 -0.29
N ILE A 154 -7.14 1.40 -0.52
CA ILE A 154 -6.79 0.32 0.41
C ILE A 154 -5.41 0.61 1.00
N LEU A 155 -5.41 1.17 2.20
CA LEU A 155 -4.22 1.51 2.98
C LEU A 155 -3.61 0.26 3.62
N ILE A 156 -2.30 0.29 3.84
CA ILE A 156 -1.54 -0.79 4.48
C ILE A 156 -0.91 -0.28 5.76
N THR A 157 -1.22 -0.95 6.88
CA THR A 157 -0.69 -0.59 8.20
C THR A 157 0.75 -1.07 8.40
N ASP A 158 1.36 -0.63 9.50
CA ASP A 158 2.70 -1.06 9.89
C ASP A 158 2.75 -2.55 10.30
N GLU A 159 1.60 -3.19 10.46
CA GLU A 159 1.44 -4.62 10.74
C GLU A 159 1.03 -5.41 9.49
N ASP A 160 1.13 -4.81 8.30
CA ASP A 160 0.76 -5.45 7.01
C ASP A 160 -0.72 -5.85 6.96
N ARG A 161 -1.58 -5.01 7.55
CA ARG A 161 -3.05 -5.14 7.55
C ARG A 161 -3.67 -4.14 6.57
N VAL A 162 -4.84 -4.45 6.04
CA VAL A 162 -5.55 -3.53 5.13
C VAL A 162 -6.52 -2.63 5.89
N LYS A 163 -6.65 -1.38 5.45
CA LYS A 163 -7.72 -0.46 5.88
C LYS A 163 -8.33 0.24 4.68
N ILE A 164 -9.66 0.21 4.57
CA ILE A 164 -10.44 0.89 3.53
C ILE A 164 -10.60 2.35 3.93
N CYS A 165 -10.34 3.26 3.00
CA CYS A 165 -10.48 4.71 3.18
C CYS A 165 -11.22 5.38 2.01
N ASP A 166 -11.51 6.67 2.18
CA ASP A 166 -12.11 7.56 1.17
C ASP A 166 -13.54 7.19 0.77
N PHE A 167 -14.48 7.61 1.63
CA PHE A 167 -15.92 7.38 1.48
C PHE A 167 -16.60 8.51 0.71
N GLY A 168 -15.83 9.37 0.04
CA GLY A 168 -16.37 10.53 -0.67
C GLY A 168 -17.38 10.17 -1.76
N MET A 169 -17.34 8.93 -2.25
CA MET A 169 -18.29 8.37 -3.21
C MET A 169 -19.28 7.37 -2.58
N ALA A 170 -19.30 7.18 -1.26
CA ALA A 170 -20.17 6.19 -0.64
C ALA A 170 -21.66 6.53 -0.81
N LEU A 171 -22.52 5.51 -0.80
CA LEU A 171 -23.97 5.61 -0.84
C LEU A 171 -24.54 4.96 0.42
N VAL A 172 -25.41 5.65 1.15
CA VAL A 172 -26.10 5.10 2.33
C VAL A 172 -27.57 4.93 1.99
N ARG A 173 -28.07 3.68 1.93
CA ARG A 173 -29.38 3.39 1.31
C ARG A 173 -30.58 3.98 2.07
N ARG A 174 -30.47 4.19 3.39
CA ARG A 174 -31.52 4.79 4.24
C ARG A 174 -31.58 6.30 4.20
N VAL A 175 -30.53 6.95 3.71
CA VAL A 175 -30.49 8.40 3.58
C VAL A 175 -30.69 8.69 2.10
N SER A 176 -31.66 9.53 1.76
CA SER A 176 -31.78 10.09 0.42
C SER A 176 -30.59 11.03 0.18
N CYS A 177 -29.40 10.45 -0.02
CA CYS A 177 -28.21 11.14 -0.46
C CYS A 177 -28.48 11.56 -1.91
N THR A 178 -28.74 12.85 -2.09
CA THR A 178 -29.07 13.44 -3.39
C THR A 178 -27.98 13.09 -4.41
N PRO A 179 -28.35 12.57 -5.60
CA PRO A 179 -27.41 12.06 -6.60
C PRO A 179 -26.29 13.05 -6.90
N ILE A 180 -25.06 12.57 -7.05
CA ILE A 180 -23.91 13.37 -7.55
C ILE A 180 -24.04 13.48 -9.09
N GLY A 181 -25.21 13.90 -9.58
CA GLY A 181 -25.59 14.06 -11.00
C GLY A 181 -24.87 13.15 -12.01
N SER A 182 -24.60 13.67 -13.21
CA SER A 182 -23.99 12.92 -14.33
C SER A 182 -22.47 12.72 -14.18
N MET A 183 -21.94 12.74 -12.94
CA MET A 183 -20.50 12.58 -12.71
C MET A 183 -20.14 11.10 -12.69
N GLN A 184 -19.09 10.73 -13.43
CA GLN A 184 -18.61 9.35 -13.44
C GLN A 184 -18.17 8.95 -12.02
N ILE A 185 -18.92 8.04 -11.39
CA ILE A 185 -18.65 7.56 -10.03
C ILE A 185 -17.65 6.40 -10.09
N GLY A 186 -16.58 6.50 -9.30
CA GLY A 186 -15.53 5.50 -9.17
C GLY A 186 -14.40 5.62 -10.20
N SER A 187 -13.30 4.91 -9.99
CA SER A 187 -12.23 4.81 -10.99
C SER A 187 -12.67 3.93 -12.18
N PRO A 188 -12.57 4.40 -13.46
CA PRO A 188 -13.24 3.77 -14.61
C PRO A 188 -12.93 2.29 -14.83
N VAL A 189 -11.73 1.84 -14.45
CA VAL A 189 -11.28 0.46 -14.67
C VAL A 189 -11.66 -0.50 -13.54
N TYR A 190 -12.01 0.02 -12.36
CA TYR A 190 -12.39 -0.76 -11.17
C TYR A 190 -13.90 -0.74 -10.92
N ALA A 191 -14.59 0.30 -11.38
CA ALA A 191 -16.02 0.49 -11.16
C ALA A 191 -16.85 -0.60 -11.87
N ALA A 192 -17.93 -1.02 -11.23
CA ALA A 192 -18.87 -1.95 -11.83
C ALA A 192 -19.64 -1.28 -13.00
N PRO A 193 -19.96 -2.02 -14.07
CA PRO A 193 -20.61 -1.44 -15.26
C PRO A 193 -21.91 -0.68 -14.95
N GLU A 194 -22.69 -1.13 -13.99
CA GLU A 194 -23.94 -0.50 -13.57
C GLU A 194 -23.73 0.85 -12.87
N GLN A 195 -22.58 1.10 -12.24
CA GLN A 195 -22.29 2.41 -11.63
C GLN A 195 -22.28 3.54 -12.65
N SER A 196 -21.96 3.25 -13.91
CA SER A 196 -22.02 4.23 -15.01
C SER A 196 -23.39 4.30 -15.68
N ARG A 197 -24.24 3.27 -15.52
CA ARG A 197 -25.56 3.19 -16.16
C ARG A 197 -26.65 3.81 -15.29
N ASP A 198 -26.65 3.46 -14.01
CA ASP A 198 -27.60 3.94 -13.02
C ASP A 198 -26.88 4.01 -11.66
N PRO A 199 -26.19 5.11 -11.36
CA PRO A 199 -25.39 5.27 -10.14
C PRO A 199 -26.22 5.27 -8.84
N ASP A 200 -27.53 5.51 -8.94
CA ASP A 200 -28.45 5.66 -7.81
C ASP A 200 -29.13 4.33 -7.44
N ALA A 201 -29.24 3.39 -8.38
CA ALA A 201 -29.75 2.03 -8.12
C ALA A 201 -28.66 1.02 -7.70
N VAL A 202 -27.43 1.47 -7.47
CA VAL A 202 -26.29 0.60 -7.12
C VAL A 202 -26.43 0.06 -5.69
N ASP A 203 -26.13 -1.23 -5.50
CA ASP A 203 -26.03 -1.88 -4.20
C ASP A 203 -24.61 -2.44 -3.93
N GLY A 204 -24.45 -3.17 -2.82
CA GLY A 204 -23.18 -3.73 -2.39
C GLY A 204 -22.50 -4.63 -3.44
N ARG A 205 -23.22 -5.15 -4.45
CA ARG A 205 -22.66 -6.01 -5.50
C ARG A 205 -21.71 -5.25 -6.44
N ALA A 206 -21.79 -3.93 -6.48
CA ALA A 206 -20.79 -3.12 -7.18
C ALA A 206 -19.42 -3.16 -6.48
N ASP A 207 -19.39 -3.06 -5.14
CA ASP A 207 -18.14 -3.16 -4.38
C ASP A 207 -17.50 -4.54 -4.53
N LEU A 208 -18.31 -5.60 -4.63
CA LEU A 208 -17.83 -6.97 -4.85
C LEU A 208 -17.19 -7.15 -6.23
N TYR A 209 -17.75 -6.51 -7.25
CA TYR A 209 -17.12 -6.45 -8.57
C TYR A 209 -15.77 -5.74 -8.50
N SER A 210 -15.72 -4.56 -7.89
CA SER A 210 -14.48 -3.79 -7.73
C SER A 210 -13.43 -4.53 -6.90
N ALA A 211 -13.84 -5.24 -5.85
CA ALA A 211 -12.97 -6.14 -5.09
C ALA A 211 -12.43 -7.27 -5.97
N GLY A 212 -13.27 -7.87 -6.83
CA GLY A 212 -12.83 -8.84 -7.82
C GLY A 212 -11.76 -8.28 -8.78
N VAL A 213 -11.98 -7.09 -9.33
CA VAL A 213 -11.00 -6.43 -10.22
C VAL A 213 -9.68 -6.18 -9.48
N LEU A 214 -9.76 -5.68 -8.25
CA LEU A 214 -8.61 -5.44 -7.39
C LEU A 214 -7.82 -6.72 -7.16
N LEU A 215 -8.47 -7.80 -6.66
CA LEU A 215 -7.78 -9.06 -6.38
C LEU A 215 -7.13 -9.66 -7.64
N TYR A 216 -7.81 -9.59 -8.79
CA TYR A 216 -7.25 -10.02 -10.07
C TYR A 216 -5.99 -9.21 -10.43
N ARG A 217 -6.05 -7.89 -10.27
CA ARG A 217 -4.93 -6.98 -10.53
C ARG A 217 -3.73 -7.26 -9.61
N LEU A 218 -3.96 -7.55 -8.33
CA LEU A 218 -2.88 -7.90 -7.39
C LEU A 218 -2.18 -9.20 -7.78
N LEU A 219 -2.93 -10.21 -8.25
CA LEU A 219 -2.37 -11.53 -8.62
C LEU A 219 -1.64 -11.52 -9.96
N THR A 220 -2.20 -10.82 -10.95
CA THR A 220 -1.72 -10.89 -12.34
C THR A 220 -0.83 -9.72 -12.73
N GLY A 221 -0.94 -8.60 -12.02
CA GLY A 221 -0.37 -7.33 -12.42
C GLY A 221 -1.12 -6.69 -13.58
N GLU A 222 -2.25 -7.25 -14.03
CA GLU A 222 -3.00 -6.83 -15.22
C GLU A 222 -4.47 -6.60 -14.85
N LEU A 223 -5.15 -5.72 -15.59
CA LEU A 223 -6.59 -5.56 -15.42
C LEU A 223 -7.32 -6.72 -16.09
N PRO A 224 -8.46 -7.19 -15.54
CA PRO A 224 -9.21 -8.29 -16.11
C PRO A 224 -9.72 -7.94 -17.51
N SER A 225 -9.48 -8.84 -18.48
CA SER A 225 -9.94 -8.64 -19.85
C SER A 225 -11.41 -9.05 -20.00
N MET A 226 -12.19 -8.32 -20.78
CA MET A 226 -13.60 -8.66 -21.06
C MET A 226 -13.81 -10.06 -21.69
N ARG A 227 -12.73 -10.70 -22.19
CA ARG A 227 -12.79 -11.97 -22.95
C ARG A 227 -12.45 -13.19 -22.11
N SER A 228 -11.66 -13.05 -21.05
CA SER A 228 -11.23 -14.18 -20.21
C SER A 228 -10.70 -13.68 -18.88
N PHE A 229 -11.20 -14.28 -17.81
CA PHE A 229 -10.75 -14.09 -16.43
C PHE A 229 -10.09 -15.36 -15.85
N ALA A 230 -9.82 -16.36 -16.70
CA ALA A 230 -9.26 -17.64 -16.29
C ALA A 230 -7.80 -17.47 -15.85
N LEU A 231 -7.59 -17.36 -14.54
CA LEU A 231 -6.28 -17.31 -13.91
C LEU A 231 -5.45 -18.56 -14.21
N SER A 232 -6.08 -19.73 -14.34
CA SER A 232 -5.39 -20.98 -14.69
C SER A 232 -4.64 -20.88 -16.03
N ARG A 233 -5.12 -20.03 -16.95
CA ARG A 233 -4.46 -19.75 -18.24
C ARG A 233 -3.34 -18.72 -18.12
N VAL A 234 -3.40 -17.86 -17.10
CA VAL A 234 -2.37 -16.85 -16.81
C VAL A 234 -1.19 -17.50 -16.08
N ASN A 235 -1.49 -18.35 -15.09
CA ASN A 235 -0.49 -19.07 -14.33
C ASN A 235 -1.00 -20.46 -13.89
N PRO A 236 -0.28 -21.55 -14.19
CA PRO A 236 -0.63 -22.91 -13.73
C PRO A 236 -0.72 -23.11 -12.21
N LEU A 237 -0.29 -22.12 -11.41
CA LEU A 237 -0.48 -22.11 -9.96
C LEU A 237 -1.94 -22.07 -9.52
N TYR A 238 -2.83 -21.57 -10.39
CA TYR A 238 -4.25 -21.41 -10.12
C TYR A 238 -5.03 -22.54 -10.78
N ASP A 239 -5.99 -23.10 -10.05
CA ASP A 239 -6.86 -24.18 -10.53
C ASP A 239 -8.23 -23.64 -11.01
N ALA A 240 -9.12 -24.57 -11.36
CA ALA A 240 -10.47 -24.24 -11.82
C ALA A 240 -11.33 -23.52 -10.75
N ALA A 241 -11.01 -23.64 -9.45
CA ALA A 241 -11.73 -22.94 -8.40
C ALA A 241 -11.44 -21.43 -8.44
N TRP A 242 -10.20 -21.04 -8.75
CA TRP A 242 -9.84 -19.65 -8.99
C TRP A 242 -10.60 -19.07 -10.19
N ASP A 243 -10.67 -19.81 -11.29
CA ASP A 243 -11.41 -19.39 -12.48
C ASP A 243 -12.90 -19.20 -12.19
N ALA A 244 -13.51 -20.13 -11.46
CA ALA A 244 -14.92 -20.04 -11.05
C ALA A 244 -15.16 -18.85 -10.12
N PHE A 245 -14.25 -18.59 -9.17
CA PHE A 245 -14.34 -17.45 -8.27
C PHE A 245 -14.35 -16.12 -9.04
N PHE A 246 -13.39 -15.91 -9.96
CA PHE A 246 -13.31 -14.69 -10.74
C PHE A 246 -14.43 -14.57 -11.78
N ALA A 247 -14.86 -15.67 -12.39
CA ALA A 247 -16.00 -15.66 -13.31
C ALA A 247 -17.28 -15.17 -12.61
N LYS A 248 -17.51 -15.57 -11.36
CA LYS A 248 -18.63 -15.10 -10.55
C LYS A 248 -18.42 -13.65 -10.09
N ALA A 249 -17.27 -13.30 -9.52
CA ALA A 249 -17.00 -11.94 -9.02
C ALA A 249 -17.09 -10.87 -10.13
N LEU A 250 -16.60 -11.19 -11.33
CA LEU A 250 -16.47 -10.27 -12.47
C LEU A 250 -17.63 -10.39 -13.48
N SER A 251 -18.74 -11.03 -13.13
CA SER A 251 -19.92 -11.06 -13.99
C SER A 251 -20.37 -9.63 -14.32
N LEU A 252 -20.72 -9.35 -15.58
CA LEU A 252 -21.19 -8.01 -15.97
C LEU A 252 -22.61 -7.72 -15.46
N LEU A 253 -23.38 -8.77 -15.14
CA LEU A 253 -24.73 -8.66 -14.60
C LEU A 253 -24.68 -8.80 -13.07
N PRO A 254 -25.23 -7.85 -12.29
CA PRO A 254 -25.24 -7.92 -10.82
C PRO A 254 -25.81 -9.23 -10.27
N ASP A 255 -26.87 -9.76 -10.87
CA ASP A 255 -27.51 -11.01 -10.44
C ASP A 255 -26.63 -12.25 -10.68
N GLY A 256 -25.64 -12.16 -11.57
CA GLY A 256 -24.67 -13.23 -11.80
C GLY A 256 -23.46 -13.19 -10.86
N ARG A 257 -23.38 -12.22 -9.94
CA ARG A 257 -22.28 -12.07 -8.98
C ARG A 257 -22.58 -12.72 -7.64
N TYR A 258 -21.62 -12.61 -6.72
CA TYR A 258 -21.90 -12.78 -5.29
C TYR A 258 -22.95 -11.75 -4.86
N GLN A 259 -23.95 -12.19 -4.09
CA GLN A 259 -25.02 -11.32 -3.64
C GLN A 259 -24.70 -10.64 -2.30
N ALA A 260 -23.73 -11.19 -1.55
CA ALA A 260 -23.22 -10.59 -0.33
C ALA A 260 -21.71 -10.82 -0.14
N ALA A 261 -21.07 -9.90 0.57
CA ALA A 261 -19.63 -9.96 0.86
C ALA A 261 -19.21 -11.23 1.62
N HIS A 262 -20.06 -11.73 2.53
CA HIS A 262 -19.78 -12.96 3.27
C HIS A 262 -19.80 -14.22 2.38
N GLU A 263 -20.60 -14.24 1.31
CA GLU A 263 -20.59 -15.33 0.33
C GLU A 263 -19.28 -15.33 -0.45
N MET A 264 -18.85 -14.16 -0.92
CA MET A 264 -17.58 -14.00 -1.62
C MET A 264 -16.40 -14.36 -0.72
N LEU A 265 -16.46 -13.99 0.56
CA LEU A 265 -15.45 -14.35 1.57
C LEU A 265 -15.39 -15.87 1.78
N ALA A 266 -16.54 -16.54 1.86
CA ALA A 266 -16.59 -17.99 2.02
C ALA A 266 -15.95 -18.72 0.84
N ASP A 267 -16.20 -18.27 -0.40
CA ASP A 267 -15.57 -18.84 -1.59
C ASP A 267 -14.07 -18.47 -1.69
N LEU A 268 -13.68 -17.25 -1.31
CA LEU A 268 -12.26 -16.86 -1.22
C LEU A 268 -11.49 -17.76 -0.27
N ASN A 269 -12.07 -18.11 0.88
CA ASN A 269 -11.45 -18.98 1.90
C ASN A 269 -11.29 -20.44 1.44
N ARG A 270 -11.99 -20.85 0.38
CA ARG A 270 -11.85 -22.20 -0.22
C ARG A 270 -10.76 -22.25 -1.28
N LEU A 271 -10.21 -21.12 -1.70
CA LEU A 271 -9.13 -21.07 -2.67
C LEU A 271 -7.83 -21.52 -2.02
N HIS A 272 -7.16 -22.46 -2.66
CA HIS A 272 -5.86 -22.96 -2.23
C HIS A 272 -4.80 -22.53 -3.22
N VAL A 273 -3.60 -22.26 -2.71
CA VAL A 273 -2.42 -21.96 -3.52
C VAL A 273 -1.52 -23.16 -3.46
N ASN A 274 -1.16 -23.74 -4.61
CA ASN A 274 -0.17 -24.81 -4.66
C ASN A 274 1.24 -24.22 -4.44
N LEU A 275 1.64 -24.08 -3.17
CA LEU A 275 2.91 -23.50 -2.76
C LEU A 275 4.13 -24.22 -3.34
N GLN A 276 4.03 -25.54 -3.58
CA GLN A 276 5.12 -26.32 -4.19
C GLN A 276 5.36 -25.92 -5.66
N GLY A 277 4.31 -25.51 -6.39
CA GLY A 277 4.44 -25.00 -7.75
C GLY A 277 5.11 -23.61 -7.83
N ILE A 278 4.92 -22.77 -6.81
CA ILE A 278 5.49 -21.40 -6.75
C ILE A 278 7.01 -21.47 -6.73
N CYS A 279 7.52 -22.34 -5.86
CA CYS A 279 8.94 -22.57 -5.66
C CYS A 279 9.68 -23.01 -6.94
N VAL A 280 9.04 -23.83 -7.77
CA VAL A 280 9.62 -24.33 -9.03
C VAL A 280 9.65 -23.25 -10.13
N GLN A 281 8.68 -22.32 -10.16
CA GLN A 281 8.70 -21.21 -11.12
C GLN A 281 9.73 -20.14 -10.75
N GLN A 282 9.86 -19.80 -9.46
CA GLN A 282 10.83 -18.80 -8.99
C GLN A 282 12.29 -19.26 -9.12
N ALA A 283 12.54 -20.56 -9.09
CA ALA A 283 13.87 -21.15 -9.33
C ALA A 283 14.34 -21.11 -10.80
N ARG A 284 13.49 -20.72 -11.77
CA ARG A 284 13.82 -20.71 -13.21
C ARG A 284 14.40 -19.40 -13.74
N VAL A 285 14.75 -18.45 -12.88
CA VAL A 285 15.39 -17.19 -13.32
C VAL A 285 16.73 -17.54 -13.99
N PRO A 286 17.02 -17.06 -15.23
CA PRO A 286 18.28 -17.34 -15.92
C PRO A 286 19.49 -16.88 -15.10
N ALA A 287 20.69 -17.32 -15.48
CA ALA A 287 21.97 -16.86 -14.94
C ALA A 287 22.15 -15.34 -15.12
N ALA A 288 21.52 -14.57 -14.24
CA ALA A 288 21.57 -13.12 -14.23
C ALA A 288 22.90 -12.64 -13.63
N ALA A 289 23.31 -11.44 -14.02
CA ALA A 289 24.48 -10.77 -13.47
C ALA A 289 24.31 -10.57 -11.95
N ALA A 290 25.42 -10.55 -11.23
CA ALA A 290 25.39 -10.22 -9.81
C ALA A 290 24.97 -8.74 -9.64
N ILE A 291 24.20 -8.46 -8.59
CA ILE A 291 23.81 -7.08 -8.26
C ILE A 291 25.08 -6.25 -7.98
N PRO A 292 25.26 -5.10 -8.66
CA PRO A 292 26.39 -4.22 -8.38
C PRO A 292 26.25 -3.64 -6.97
N LEU A 293 27.25 -3.86 -6.12
CA LEU A 293 27.24 -3.35 -4.76
C LEU A 293 27.75 -1.92 -4.69
N ARG A 294 27.07 -1.11 -3.90
CA ARG A 294 27.48 0.26 -3.56
C ARG A 294 27.51 0.41 -2.05
N ARG A 295 28.56 1.05 -1.55
CA ARG A 295 28.79 1.28 -0.11
C ARG A 295 28.45 2.70 0.34
N ALA A 296 28.67 3.69 -0.51
CA ALA A 296 28.44 5.10 -0.17
C ALA A 296 26.96 5.47 -0.39
N PRO A 297 26.27 6.11 0.58
CA PRO A 297 24.89 6.54 0.43
C PRO A 297 24.74 7.59 -0.68
N GLU A 298 23.60 7.58 -1.35
CA GLU A 298 23.29 8.52 -2.43
C GLU A 298 21.99 9.29 -2.16
N ASN A 299 21.92 10.52 -2.66
CA ASN A 299 20.69 11.30 -2.64
C ASN A 299 20.16 11.47 -4.06
N VAL A 300 19.22 10.61 -4.45
CA VAL A 300 18.72 10.51 -5.82
C VAL A 300 17.20 10.51 -5.84
N CYS A 301 16.64 11.30 -6.75
CA CYS A 301 15.19 11.46 -6.89
C CYS A 301 14.64 10.77 -8.14
N GLY A 302 13.48 10.15 -8.00
CA GLY A 302 12.66 9.63 -9.09
C GLY A 302 13.38 8.62 -9.97
N GLU A 303 13.15 8.70 -11.29
CA GLU A 303 13.60 7.68 -12.23
C GLU A 303 15.13 7.57 -12.38
N LYS A 304 15.89 8.60 -12.01
CA LYS A 304 17.37 8.56 -12.05
C LYS A 304 17.93 7.45 -11.16
N ALA A 305 17.21 7.11 -10.09
CA ALA A 305 17.57 6.03 -9.20
C ALA A 305 17.57 4.66 -9.90
N ARG A 306 16.79 4.47 -10.96
CA ARG A 306 16.78 3.21 -11.71
C ARG A 306 18.13 2.90 -12.34
N LEU A 307 18.76 3.91 -12.93
CA LEU A 307 20.11 3.77 -13.50
C LEU A 307 21.16 3.58 -12.41
N LEU A 308 21.08 4.36 -11.33
CA LEU A 308 22.07 4.35 -10.26
C LEU A 308 22.04 3.06 -9.43
N PHE A 309 20.85 2.50 -9.20
CA PHE A 309 20.63 1.31 -8.38
C PHE A 309 20.49 0.03 -9.22
N ASP A 310 20.63 0.10 -10.54
CA ASP A 310 20.46 -1.02 -11.48
C ASP A 310 19.08 -1.69 -11.40
N LEU A 311 18.03 -0.88 -11.55
CA LEU A 311 16.63 -1.29 -11.43
C LEU A 311 15.88 -1.20 -12.76
N ASP A 312 14.86 -2.03 -12.91
CA ASP A 312 13.94 -2.01 -14.04
C ASP A 312 12.86 -0.90 -13.90
N VAL A 313 11.89 -0.88 -14.82
CA VAL A 313 10.76 0.08 -14.81
C VAL A 313 9.82 -0.09 -13.62
N GLN A 314 9.83 -1.24 -12.95
CA GLN A 314 9.07 -1.53 -11.73
C GLN A 314 9.92 -1.38 -10.47
N PHE A 315 11.12 -0.77 -10.57
CA PHE A 315 12.10 -0.61 -9.50
C PHE A 315 12.54 -1.95 -8.87
N ARG A 316 12.57 -3.01 -9.66
CA ARG A 316 13.10 -4.32 -9.27
C ARG A 316 14.56 -4.45 -9.70
N PRO A 317 15.40 -5.19 -8.96
CA PRO A 317 16.79 -5.37 -9.33
C PRO A 317 16.90 -6.15 -10.66
N GLN A 318 17.77 -5.70 -11.56
CA GLN A 318 18.04 -6.41 -12.81
C GLN A 318 18.98 -7.61 -12.61
N GLY A 319 19.83 -7.54 -11.58
CA GLY A 319 20.69 -8.63 -11.15
C GLY A 319 20.04 -9.55 -10.10
N VAL A 320 20.77 -10.60 -9.73
CA VAL A 320 20.37 -11.51 -8.65
C VAL A 320 21.40 -11.52 -7.53
N GLY A 321 20.93 -11.60 -6.29
CA GLY A 321 21.80 -11.85 -5.15
C GLY A 321 22.32 -13.27 -5.24
N ARG A 322 23.65 -13.43 -5.15
CA ARG A 322 24.32 -14.73 -5.13
C ARG A 322 24.70 -15.16 -3.71
N GLY A 323 24.14 -14.47 -2.72
CA GLY A 323 24.62 -14.55 -1.35
C GLY A 323 24.36 -15.91 -0.73
N LYS A 324 25.43 -16.63 -0.41
CA LYS A 324 25.36 -17.79 0.49
C LYS A 324 25.54 -17.28 1.90
N MET A 325 24.44 -17.24 2.65
CA MET A 325 24.40 -16.73 4.01
C MET A 325 24.98 -17.78 4.97
N ILE A 326 26.14 -17.48 5.54
CA ILE A 326 26.84 -18.34 6.50
C ILE A 326 26.62 -17.74 7.89
N GLU A 327 25.96 -18.48 8.77
CA GLU A 327 25.87 -18.09 10.17
C GLU A 327 27.26 -18.15 10.81
N GLU A 328 27.68 -17.04 11.43
CA GLU A 328 28.92 -16.98 12.19
C GLU A 328 28.63 -16.98 13.70
N PRO A 329 29.61 -17.41 14.53
CA PRO A 329 29.52 -17.24 15.98
C PRO A 329 29.24 -15.79 16.36
N ALA A 330 28.58 -15.57 17.49
CA ALA A 330 28.12 -14.27 18.00
C ALA A 330 26.88 -13.65 17.31
N GLY A 331 26.15 -14.39 16.46
CA GLY A 331 24.82 -13.95 16.01
C GLY A 331 24.84 -12.95 14.85
N VAL A 332 25.84 -13.07 13.98
CA VAL A 332 25.92 -12.37 12.69
C VAL A 332 25.83 -13.35 11.54
N VAL A 333 25.55 -12.85 10.35
CA VAL A 333 25.46 -13.65 9.13
C VAL A 333 26.38 -13.04 8.09
N ARG A 334 27.35 -13.82 7.62
CA ARG A 334 28.25 -13.40 6.54
C ARG A 334 27.68 -13.85 5.21
N ASP A 335 27.59 -12.91 4.28
CA ASP A 335 27.34 -13.21 2.88
C ASP A 335 28.66 -13.62 2.22
N ALA A 336 28.81 -14.90 1.88
CA ALA A 336 30.03 -15.43 1.29
C ALA A 336 30.33 -14.87 -0.11
N ALA A 337 29.32 -14.37 -0.84
CA ALA A 337 29.49 -13.84 -2.19
C ALA A 337 29.96 -12.39 -2.18
N THR A 338 29.47 -11.59 -1.23
CA THR A 338 29.77 -10.15 -1.16
C THR A 338 30.83 -9.82 -0.12
N GLY A 339 31.08 -10.71 0.84
CA GLY A 339 31.94 -10.47 2.00
C GLY A 339 31.29 -9.59 3.08
N LEU A 340 30.06 -9.12 2.85
CA LEU A 340 29.32 -8.31 3.81
C LEU A 340 28.90 -9.15 5.02
N ILE A 341 28.92 -8.52 6.18
CA ILE A 341 28.46 -9.12 7.43
C ILE A 341 27.20 -8.39 7.85
N TRP A 342 26.14 -9.16 8.06
CA TRP A 342 24.81 -8.68 8.37
C TRP A 342 24.46 -9.03 9.81
N GLN A 343 23.68 -8.15 10.44
CA GLN A 343 22.97 -8.52 11.65
C GLN A 343 22.02 -9.69 11.35
N ARG A 344 21.98 -10.71 12.22
CA ARG A 344 21.13 -11.89 12.00
C ARG A 344 19.64 -11.54 12.00
N SER A 345 19.19 -10.98 13.11
CA SER A 345 17.82 -10.54 13.31
C SER A 345 17.88 -9.03 13.44
N GLY A 346 17.46 -8.31 12.40
CA GLY A 346 17.37 -6.85 12.40
C GLY A 346 16.49 -6.31 13.55
N SER A 347 16.14 -5.03 13.51
CA SER A 347 15.26 -4.40 14.50
C SER A 347 14.01 -5.26 14.78
N ALA A 348 13.61 -5.34 16.05
CA ALA A 348 12.43 -6.12 16.47
C ALA A 348 11.12 -5.47 15.98
N TYR A 349 11.12 -4.14 15.88
CA TYR A 349 9.98 -3.34 15.45
C TYR A 349 10.38 -2.45 14.28
N ARG A 350 9.38 -1.95 13.55
CA ARG A 350 9.57 -0.94 12.52
C ARG A 350 9.90 0.40 13.15
N LEU A 351 10.89 1.09 12.60
CA LEU A 351 11.44 2.34 13.10
C LEU A 351 11.25 3.44 12.05
N CYS A 352 11.05 4.69 12.49
CA CYS A 352 11.23 5.83 11.60
C CYS A 352 12.69 5.95 11.18
N TRP A 353 12.96 6.67 10.11
CA TRP A 353 14.33 6.73 9.56
C TRP A 353 15.33 7.33 10.56
N GLN A 354 14.92 8.29 11.38
CA GLN A 354 15.77 8.81 12.46
C GLN A 354 16.05 7.75 13.53
N ALA A 355 15.01 7.07 14.03
CA ALA A 355 15.18 5.99 15.01
C ALA A 355 15.98 4.81 14.43
N ALA A 356 15.99 4.62 13.11
CA ALA A 356 16.84 3.66 12.43
C ALA A 356 18.32 4.04 12.50
N GLN A 357 18.65 5.34 12.40
CA GLN A 357 20.01 5.84 12.63
C GLN A 357 20.41 5.66 14.10
N ASP A 358 19.54 6.06 15.04
CA ASP A 358 19.80 5.91 16.47
C ASP A 358 19.99 4.43 16.87
N TYR A 359 19.28 3.53 16.20
CA TYR A 359 19.46 2.08 16.35
C TYR A 359 20.87 1.63 15.95
N ILE A 360 21.39 2.10 14.81
CA ILE A 360 22.76 1.82 14.37
C ILE A 360 23.78 2.38 15.36
N ASP A 361 23.61 3.63 15.78
CA ASP A 361 24.50 4.27 16.76
C ASP A 361 24.54 3.48 18.08
N GLY A 362 23.38 2.99 18.52
CA GLY A 362 23.26 2.13 19.70
C GLY A 362 23.88 0.73 19.54
N LEU A 363 24.01 0.20 18.32
CA LEU A 363 24.78 -1.03 18.06
C LEU A 363 26.28 -0.75 18.19
N ASN A 364 26.74 0.36 17.62
CA ASN A 364 28.15 0.75 17.61
C ASN A 364 28.66 1.10 19.01
N ALA A 365 27.89 1.87 19.78
CA ALA A 365 28.24 2.26 21.14
C ALA A 365 28.42 1.06 22.10
N ARG A 366 27.77 -0.07 21.81
CA ARG A 366 27.85 -1.31 22.63
C ARG A 366 28.79 -2.35 22.04
N CYS A 367 29.50 -2.03 20.96
CA CYS A 367 30.30 -2.98 20.18
C CYS A 367 29.52 -4.27 19.90
N HIS A 368 28.27 -4.16 19.42
CA HIS A 368 27.39 -5.31 19.23
C HIS A 368 28.10 -6.39 18.40
N THR A 369 28.15 -7.61 18.94
CA THR A 369 28.89 -8.77 18.37
C THR A 369 30.37 -8.47 18.08
N GLY A 370 31.00 -7.64 18.92
CA GLY A 370 32.41 -7.24 18.80
C GLY A 370 32.70 -6.27 17.65
N ARG A 371 31.69 -5.51 17.17
CA ARG A 371 31.81 -4.56 16.04
C ARG A 371 31.22 -3.20 16.39
N ASP A 372 31.87 -2.15 15.93
CA ASP A 372 31.54 -0.74 16.15
C ASP A 372 31.37 0.08 14.85
N ASN A 373 31.32 -0.62 13.71
CA ASN A 373 31.23 -0.04 12.36
C ASN A 373 29.95 -0.46 11.62
N TRP A 374 28.88 -0.76 12.35
CA TRP A 374 27.56 -1.00 11.77
C TRP A 374 27.04 0.24 11.07
N ARG A 375 26.32 0.04 9.97
CA ARG A 375 25.66 1.09 9.21
C ARG A 375 24.33 0.62 8.64
N LEU A 376 23.50 1.59 8.26
CA LEU A 376 22.37 1.32 7.37
C LEU A 376 22.88 0.86 5.99
N PRO A 377 22.28 -0.18 5.40
CA PRO A 377 22.66 -0.69 4.08
C PRO A 377 22.19 0.25 2.97
N THR A 378 22.83 0.17 1.80
CA THR A 378 22.31 0.79 0.57
C THR A 378 21.18 -0.05 -0.04
N VAL A 379 20.45 0.51 -1.01
CA VAL A 379 19.44 -0.24 -1.78
C VAL A 379 20.04 -1.50 -2.43
N ASN A 380 21.23 -1.38 -3.01
CA ASN A 380 21.92 -2.48 -3.69
C ASN A 380 22.33 -3.60 -2.72
N GLU A 381 22.83 -3.24 -1.54
CA GLU A 381 23.18 -4.21 -0.50
C GLU A 381 21.94 -4.92 0.05
N LEU A 382 20.83 -4.20 0.24
CA LEU A 382 19.56 -4.84 0.63
C LEU A 382 19.12 -5.85 -0.43
N PHE A 383 19.20 -5.52 -1.71
CA PHE A 383 18.89 -6.50 -2.76
C PHE A 383 19.88 -7.65 -2.85
N SER A 384 21.13 -7.50 -2.39
CA SER A 384 22.09 -8.62 -2.35
C SER A 384 21.65 -9.74 -1.39
N LEU A 385 20.76 -9.42 -0.43
CA LEU A 385 20.12 -10.41 0.44
C LEU A 385 19.15 -11.32 -0.31
N LEU A 386 18.68 -10.96 -1.52
CA LEU A 386 17.81 -11.83 -2.32
C LEU A 386 18.64 -12.98 -2.90
N ASN A 387 18.80 -14.08 -2.14
CA ASN A 387 19.46 -15.28 -2.64
C ASN A 387 18.46 -16.30 -3.22
N GLU A 388 18.97 -17.26 -4.00
CA GLU A 388 18.15 -18.31 -4.60
C GLU A 388 17.38 -19.13 -3.56
N GLU A 389 17.93 -19.35 -2.36
CA GLU A 389 17.27 -20.09 -1.27
C GLU A 389 16.07 -19.32 -0.66
N LEU A 390 16.18 -17.99 -0.51
CA LEU A 390 15.10 -17.08 -0.07
C LEU A 390 14.01 -16.97 -1.14
N ARG A 391 14.37 -17.07 -2.42
CA ARG A 391 13.43 -17.14 -3.54
C ARG A 391 12.77 -18.51 -3.71
N ALA A 392 13.41 -19.58 -3.25
CA ALA A 392 13.03 -20.94 -3.65
C ALA A 392 12.00 -21.61 -2.75
N CYS A 393 11.78 -21.22 -1.49
CA CYS A 393 10.69 -21.74 -0.62
C CYS A 393 10.92 -21.33 0.86
N ARG A 394 10.17 -20.34 1.37
CA ARG A 394 9.81 -20.03 2.79
C ARG A 394 9.05 -18.69 2.78
N ILE A 395 7.95 -18.38 3.48
CA ILE A 395 7.43 -18.77 4.79
C ILE A 395 8.54 -18.86 5.81
N GLU A 396 9.22 -17.75 6.07
CA GLU A 396 9.56 -17.44 7.46
C GLU A 396 8.33 -16.76 8.07
N PRO A 397 7.58 -17.47 8.93
CA PRO A 397 6.46 -16.89 9.65
C PRO A 397 7.05 -16.10 10.82
N ASP A 398 7.33 -14.80 10.65
CA ASP A 398 7.29 -13.84 11.77
C ASP A 398 7.61 -12.37 11.45
N ARG A 399 7.85 -11.96 10.20
CA ARG A 399 8.09 -10.53 9.91
C ARG A 399 7.27 -10.05 8.73
N ALA A 400 6.02 -9.70 9.03
CA ALA A 400 5.08 -9.01 8.17
C ALA A 400 5.78 -7.93 7.32
N GLY A 401 5.71 -8.06 5.98
CA GLY A 401 6.29 -7.14 4.99
C GLY A 401 7.76 -6.79 5.25
N LEU A 402 8.69 -7.49 4.61
CA LEU A 402 10.16 -7.28 4.69
C LEU A 402 10.61 -5.92 4.11
N TRP A 403 10.13 -4.82 4.68
CA TRP A 403 10.44 -3.45 4.28
C TRP A 403 11.61 -2.96 5.10
N PHE A 404 12.72 -2.67 4.43
CA PHE A 404 13.96 -2.26 5.08
C PHE A 404 14.38 -0.86 4.65
N TRP A 405 14.73 -0.04 5.63
CA TRP A 405 15.33 1.26 5.36
C TRP A 405 16.70 1.12 4.70
N SER A 406 16.93 1.95 3.67
CA SER A 406 18.26 2.22 3.13
C SER A 406 18.85 3.49 3.76
N CYS A 407 20.17 3.61 3.73
CA CYS A 407 20.87 4.87 3.97
C CYS A 407 20.68 5.88 2.81
N ASP A 408 20.19 5.43 1.66
CA ASP A 408 19.92 6.27 0.49
C ASP A 408 18.75 7.23 0.71
N ARG A 409 18.90 8.46 0.23
CA ARG A 409 17.93 9.54 0.40
C ARG A 409 17.19 9.85 -0.89
N HIS A 410 15.95 10.29 -0.74
CA HIS A 410 15.15 10.88 -1.82
C HIS A 410 14.79 12.31 -1.41
N GLY A 411 15.76 13.21 -1.52
CA GLY A 411 15.64 14.57 -1.04
C GLY A 411 15.62 14.68 0.50
N ALA A 412 15.19 15.83 0.99
CA ALA A 412 15.31 16.19 2.40
C ALA A 412 14.32 15.49 3.34
N LYS A 413 13.14 15.08 2.83
CA LYS A 413 12.04 14.54 3.65
C LYS A 413 11.74 13.06 3.40
N ASP A 414 12.33 12.46 2.38
CA ASP A 414 12.10 11.05 2.04
C ASP A 414 13.44 10.28 2.02
N ALA A 415 13.33 8.97 2.23
CA ALA A 415 14.42 8.01 2.14
C ALA A 415 13.98 6.80 1.33
N TRP A 416 14.94 6.07 0.78
CA TRP A 416 14.68 4.85 0.03
C TRP A 416 14.48 3.67 1.00
N TYR A 417 13.60 2.76 0.63
CA TYR A 417 13.42 1.47 1.27
C TYR A 417 13.34 0.36 0.24
N VAL A 418 13.56 -0.87 0.69
CA VAL A 418 13.43 -2.08 -0.13
C VAL A 418 12.39 -2.99 0.50
N ASN A 419 11.45 -3.46 -0.31
CA ASN A 419 10.55 -4.55 0.03
C ASN A 419 11.11 -5.84 -0.56
N LEU A 420 11.73 -6.67 0.29
CA LEU A 420 12.35 -7.93 -0.16
C LEU A 420 11.33 -9.01 -0.52
N ASP A 421 10.12 -8.97 0.02
CA ASP A 421 9.06 -9.93 -0.28
C ASP A 421 8.50 -9.74 -1.72
N MET A 422 8.39 -8.49 -2.17
CA MET A 422 7.93 -8.14 -3.51
C MET A 422 9.06 -7.76 -4.48
N GLU A 423 10.30 -7.83 -3.99
CA GLU A 423 11.55 -7.54 -4.69
C GLU A 423 11.59 -6.17 -5.40
N TYR A 424 11.20 -5.09 -4.71
CA TYR A 424 11.26 -3.74 -5.28
C TYR A 424 11.82 -2.70 -4.29
N ALA A 425 12.30 -1.59 -4.83
CA ALA A 425 12.71 -0.41 -4.08
C ALA A 425 11.75 0.75 -4.33
N ASP A 426 11.51 1.56 -3.32
CA ASP A 426 10.71 2.78 -3.44
C ASP A 426 11.16 3.79 -2.39
N TRP A 427 10.69 5.00 -2.59
CA TRP A 427 10.56 6.12 -1.70
C TRP A 427 9.71 5.98 -0.45
N GLN A 428 9.98 6.55 0.71
CA GLN A 428 8.87 7.07 1.53
C GLN A 428 9.35 8.14 2.50
N ASP A 429 8.39 8.86 3.09
CA ASP A 429 8.67 9.89 4.07
C ASP A 429 9.42 9.31 5.27
N VAL A 430 10.41 10.05 5.78
CA VAL A 430 11.27 9.60 6.88
C VAL A 430 10.52 9.31 8.19
N SER A 431 9.29 9.82 8.35
CA SER A 431 8.45 9.50 9.50
C SER A 431 7.73 8.15 9.38
N CYS A 432 7.74 7.51 8.21
CA CYS A 432 7.19 6.18 8.01
C CYS A 432 8.03 5.14 8.73
N ARG A 433 7.49 3.94 8.97
CA ARG A 433 8.19 2.93 9.76
C ARG A 433 8.56 1.71 8.91
N ASN A 434 9.84 1.38 8.89
CA ASN A 434 10.38 0.17 8.25
C ASN A 434 11.34 -0.54 9.21
N PHE A 435 11.64 -1.81 8.93
CA PHE A 435 12.67 -2.53 9.65
C PHE A 435 14.07 -2.02 9.28
N VAL A 436 15.03 -2.36 10.14
CA VAL A 436 16.45 -2.09 9.93
C VAL A 436 17.20 -3.39 10.04
N ARG A 437 18.09 -3.65 9.09
CA ARG A 437 19.08 -4.73 9.20
C ARG A 437 20.46 -4.13 8.96
N ALA A 438 21.24 -4.03 10.04
CA ALA A 438 22.55 -3.42 9.97
C ALA A 438 23.51 -4.28 9.15
N VAL A 439 24.42 -3.61 8.45
CA VAL A 439 25.51 -4.23 7.68
C VAL A 439 26.85 -3.63 8.10
N CYS A 440 27.91 -4.42 8.04
CA CYS A 440 29.29 -3.98 8.13
C CYS A 440 30.14 -4.71 7.07
N GLY A 441 31.18 -4.05 6.58
CA GLY A 441 31.96 -4.49 5.41
C GLY A 441 32.36 -3.31 4.56
#